data_AF-A0A964YGP6-F1
#
_entry.id   AF-A0A964YGP6-F1
#
_cell.length_a   1.000
_cell.length_b   1.000
_cell.length_c   1.000
_cell.angle_alpha   90.00
_cell.angle_beta   90.00
_cell.angle_gamma   90.00
#
_symmetry.space_group_name_H-M   'P 1'
#
loop_
_entity.id
_entity.type
_entity.pdbx_description
1 polymer ?
#
loop_
_entity_poly.entity_id
_entity_poly.type
_entity_poly.pdbx_seq_one_letter_code
_entity_poly.pdbx_strand_id
1 'polypeptide(L)' 'LRDQATYQLALVHRAQNQPELAVPLLIQIIRSQQPGRELGQKAYQQLLELGFADTPYPRNDAPTPAVTPSK' A
#
# COMPACT_ATOMS: atom_id res chain seq x y z
N LEU A 1 -5.31 -9.60 13.71
CA LEU A 1 -4.20 -9.70 14.70
C LEU A 1 -2.84 -9.85 14.03
N ARG A 2 -2.61 -10.88 13.21
CA ARG A 2 -1.32 -11.11 12.52
C ARG A 2 -0.82 -9.89 11.73
N ASP A 3 -1.62 -9.36 10.81
CA ASP A 3 -1.19 -8.27 9.92
C ASP A 3 -0.91 -6.96 10.67
N GLN A 4 -1.59 -6.72 11.79
CA GLN A 4 -1.35 -5.56 12.64
C GLN A 4 -0.01 -5.64 13.35
N ALA A 5 0.37 -6.82 13.84
CA ALA A 5 1.70 -7.05 14.41
C ALA A 5 2.78 -6.93 13.33
N THR A 6 2.53 -7.47 12.14
CA THR A 6 3.42 -7.30 10.97
C THR A 6 3.59 -5.82 10.60
N TYR A 7 2.52 -5.02 10.67
CA TYR A 7 2.56 -3.59 10.38
C TYR A 7 3.43 -2.85 11.39
N GLN A 8 3.25 -3.12 12.69
CA GLN A 8 4.07 -2.52 13.73
C GLN A 8 5.55 -2.90 13.58
N LEU A 9 5.84 -4.15 13.25
CA LEU A 9 7.21 -4.60 12.98
C LEU A 9 7.84 -3.84 11.82
N ALA A 10 7.10 -3.63 10.72
CA ALA A 10 7.59 -2.85 9.59
C ALA A 10 7.92 -1.40 9.97
N LEU A 11 7.12 -0.77 10.84
CA LEU A 11 7.39 0.59 11.34
C LEU A 11 8.66 0.64 12.21
N VAL A 12 8.90 -0.40 13.02
CA VAL A 12 10.14 -0.50 13.81
C VAL A 12 11.36 -0.58 12.90
N HIS A 13 11.33 -1.45 11.87
CA HIS A 13 12.43 -1.53 10.90
C HIS A 13 12.64 -0.22 10.15
N ARG A 14 11.56 0.48 9.77
CA ARG A 14 11.66 1.83 9.19
C ARG A 14 12.35 2.81 10.14
N ALA A 15 11.95 2.84 11.41
CA ALA A 15 12.58 3.70 12.42
C ALA A 15 14.05 3.37 12.68
N GLN A 16 14.45 2.11 12.43
CA GLN A 16 15.84 1.64 12.50
C GLN A 16 16.64 1.90 11.21
N ASN A 17 16.10 2.63 10.23
CA ASN A 17 16.68 2.83 8.89
C ASN A 17 16.94 1.51 8.13
N GLN A 18 16.07 0.51 8.33
CA GLN A 18 16.11 -0.78 7.63
C GLN A 18 14.91 -0.94 6.66
N PRO A 19 14.81 -0.11 5.60
CA PRO A 19 13.69 -0.18 4.67
C PRO A 19 13.64 -1.51 3.92
N GLU A 20 14.78 -2.17 3.71
CA GLU A 20 14.88 -3.49 3.06
C GLU A 20 14.10 -4.60 3.78
N LEU A 21 13.92 -4.48 5.11
CA LEU A 21 13.11 -5.40 5.91
C LEU A 21 11.66 -4.89 6.04
N ALA A 22 11.47 -3.57 6.13
CA ALA A 22 10.14 -2.98 6.24
C ALA A 22 9.30 -3.17 4.97
N VAL A 23 9.88 -2.99 3.78
CA VAL A 23 9.20 -3.07 2.48
C VAL A 23 8.51 -4.41 2.25
N PRO A 24 9.19 -5.58 2.34
CA PRO A 24 8.53 -6.87 2.11
C PRO A 24 7.39 -7.14 3.10
N LEU A 25 7.50 -6.66 4.34
CA LEU A 25 6.43 -6.77 5.35
C LEU A 25 5.20 -5.93 4.98
N LEU A 26 5.40 -4.70 4.48
CA LEU A 26 4.32 -3.83 4.01
C LEU A 26 3.62 -4.41 2.77
N ILE A 27 4.38 -4.97 1.82
CA ILE A 27 3.83 -5.66 0.63
C ILE A 27 3.00 -6.88 1.05
N GLN A 28 3.49 -7.65 2.03
CA GLN A 28 2.76 -8.81 2.54
C GLN A 28 1.40 -8.41 3.13
N ILE A 29 1.33 -7.29 3.85
CA ILE A 29 0.08 -6.76 4.41
C ILE A 29 -0.89 -6.36 3.29
N ILE A 30 -0.40 -5.66 2.26
CA ILE A 30 -1.22 -5.24 1.10
C ILE A 30 -1.82 -6.46 0.39
N ARG A 31 -1.02 -7.52 0.21
CA ARG A 31 -1.47 -8.78 -0.41
C ARG A 31 -2.46 -9.56 0.47
N SER A 32 -2.29 -9.51 1.79
CA SER A 32 -3.10 -10.24 2.78
C SER A 32 -4.46 -9.59 3.01
N GLN A 33 -4.49 -8.28 3.22
CA GLN A 33 -5.70 -7.55 3.60
C GLN A 33 -6.48 -6.99 2.41
N GLN A 34 -5.92 -7.12 1.20
CA GLN A 34 -6.30 -6.36 0.00
C GLN A 34 -6.18 -4.84 0.25
N PRO A 35 -5.72 -4.05 -0.73
CA PRO A 35 -5.53 -2.61 -0.54
C PRO A 35 -6.82 -1.80 -0.28
N GLY A 36 -8.01 -2.43 -0.34
CA GLY A 36 -9.29 -1.81 0.03
C GLY A 36 -9.50 -1.64 1.54
N ARG A 37 -8.78 -2.38 2.41
CA ARG A 37 -8.92 -2.24 3.87
C ARG A 37 -7.96 -1.18 4.43
N GLU A 38 -8.34 -0.55 5.53
CA GLU A 38 -7.59 0.54 6.17
C GLU A 38 -6.11 0.20 6.41
N LEU A 39 -5.82 -1.03 6.85
CA LEU A 39 -4.44 -1.47 7.10
C LEU A 39 -3.63 -1.58 5.79
N GLY A 40 -4.24 -2.07 4.71
CA GLY A 40 -3.63 -2.15 3.38
C GLY A 40 -3.34 -0.76 2.81
N GLN A 41 -4.27 0.18 2.97
CA GLN A 41 -4.06 1.58 2.57
C GLN A 41 -2.91 2.24 3.35
N LYS A 42 -2.85 2.04 4.68
CA LYS A 42 -1.74 2.54 5.51
C LYS A 42 -0.41 1.95 5.09
N ALA A 43 -0.35 0.64 4.82
CA ALA A 43 0.86 -0.02 4.35
C ALA A 43 1.31 0.52 2.97
N TYR A 44 0.37 0.77 2.07
CA TYR A 44 0.65 1.39 0.77
C TYR A 44 1.21 2.80 0.92
N GLN A 45 0.64 3.61 1.81
CA GLN A 45 1.13 4.96 2.08
C GLN A 45 2.57 4.95 2.62
N GLN A 46 2.91 3.99 3.49
CA GLN A 46 4.28 3.84 3.97
C GLN A 46 5.26 3.52 2.83
N LEU A 47 4.87 2.72 1.83
CA LEU A 47 5.71 2.45 0.66
C LEU A 47 5.90 3.69 -0.22
N LEU A 48 4.87 4.52 -0.38
CA LEU A 48 4.97 5.81 -1.09
C LEU A 48 5.95 6.76 -0.39
N GLU A 49 5.86 6.91 0.94
CA GLU A 49 6.77 7.77 1.71
C GLU A 49 8.24 7.34 1.63
N LEU A 50 8.48 6.04 1.43
CA LEU A 50 9.82 5.50 1.25
C LEU A 50 10.30 5.58 -0.21
N GLY A 51 9.46 6.03 -1.15
CA GLY A 51 9.77 6.10 -2.59
C GLY A 51 9.78 4.73 -3.29
N PHE A 52 9.23 3.68 -2.67
CA PHE A 52 9.15 2.33 -3.26
C PHE A 52 7.86 2.11 -4.07
N ALA A 53 6.93 3.06 -4.05
CA ALA A 53 5.76 3.08 -4.93
C ALA A 53 5.72 4.42 -5.67
N ASP A 54 5.43 4.37 -6.97
CA ASP A 54 5.41 5.54 -7.84
C ASP A 54 3.99 6.05 -8.10
N THR A 55 3.01 5.13 -8.07
CA THR A 55 1.61 5.44 -8.34
C THR A 55 0.83 5.47 -7.03
N PRO A 56 0.14 6.56 -6.65
CA PRO A 56 -0.79 6.51 -5.51
C PRO A 56 -1.88 5.47 -5.76
N TYR A 57 -2.32 4.77 -4.71
CA TYR A 57 -3.37 3.77 -4.85
C TYR A 57 -4.61 4.42 -5.46
N PRO A 58 -5.18 3.89 -6.58
CA PRO A 58 -6.28 4.55 -7.26
C PRO A 58 -7.44 4.67 -6.28
N ARG A 59 -7.75 5.91 -5.91
CA ARG A 59 -9.06 6.22 -5.34
C ARG A 59 -10.03 5.85 -6.44
N ASN A 60 -10.98 4.95 -6.17
CA ASN A 60 -11.98 4.51 -7.15
C ASN A 60 -12.96 5.62 -7.59
N ASP A 61 -12.58 6.88 -7.43
CA ASP A 61 -13.26 8.08 -7.93
C ASP A 61 -12.87 8.41 -9.38
N ALA A 62 -12.30 7.47 -10.13
CA ALA A 62 -12.09 7.66 -11.56
C ALA A 62 -13.46 7.70 -12.27
N PRO A 63 -13.89 8.83 -12.86
CA PRO A 63 -15.01 8.81 -13.78
C PRO A 63 -14.63 7.86 -14.92
N THR A 64 -15.43 6.82 -15.10
CA THR A 64 -15.32 5.90 -16.23
C THR A 64 -15.26 6.74 -17.50
N PRO A 65 -14.21 6.65 -18.34
CA PRO A 65 -14.25 7.31 -19.63
C PRO A 65 -15.39 6.66 -20.41
N ALA A 66 -16.46 7.43 -20.62
CA ALA A 66 -17.59 7.04 -21.44
C ALA A 66 -17.05 6.70 -22.82
N VAL A 67 -16.95 5.40 -23.10
CA VAL A 67 -16.69 4.87 -24.44
C VAL A 67 -17.75 5.44 -25.35
N THR A 68 -17.36 6.40 -26.18
CA THR A 68 -18.22 6.94 -27.24
C THR A 68 -17.97 6.06 -28.47
N PRO A 69 -18.89 5.17 -28.86
CA PRO A 69 -18.73 4.44 -30.11
C PRO A 69 -19.02 5.42 -31.25
N SER A 70 -17.99 5.80 -32.00
CA SER A 70 -18.18 6.50 -33.28
C SER A 70 -18.66 5.48 -34.32
N LYS A 71 -19.83 5.76 -34.91
CA LYS A 71 -20.39 5.08 -36.08
C LYS A 71 -19.98 5.84 -37.34
#